data_AF-A0A1B6CCF2-F1
#
_entry.id   AF-A0A1B6CCF2-F1
#
_cell.length_a   1.000
_cell.length_b   1.000
_cell.length_c   1.000
_cell.angle_alpha   90.00
_cell.angle_beta   90.00
_cell.angle_gamma   90.00
#
_symmetry.space_group_name_H-M   'P 1'
#
loop_
_entity.id
_entity.type
_entity.pdbx_description
1 polymer ?
#
loop_
_entity_poly.entity_id
_entity_poly.type
_entity_poly.pdbx_seq_one_letter_code
_entity_poly.pdbx_strand_id
1 'polypeptide(L)'
;MEKYWEHFEDGDENKLIYTTIFNEYNNEIEDHIEKKLRHKVPDFCMNSFIENLVCHKQDLEGEVFEMLFTFSDFLAFKEMFLEYKNMKEGRSIDLSQDIVVTSLSRSN
;
A
#
# COMPACT_ATOMS: atom_id res chain seq x y z
N MET A 1 9.02 5.52 -2.20
CA MET A 1 9.27 5.84 -0.78
C MET A 1 10.64 6.46 -0.53
N GLU A 2 11.76 5.83 -0.95
CA GLU A 2 13.14 6.33 -0.72
C GLU A 2 13.36 7.81 -1.06
N LYS A 3 12.71 8.30 -2.12
CA LYS A 3 12.84 9.69 -2.60
C LYS A 3 12.25 10.75 -1.64
N TYR A 4 11.28 10.38 -0.80
CA TYR A 4 10.42 11.37 -0.12
C TYR A 4 10.20 11.15 1.38
N TRP A 5 10.70 10.06 1.96
CA TRP A 5 10.39 9.69 3.36
C TRP A 5 10.77 10.76 4.39
N GLU A 6 11.83 11.53 4.14
CA GLU A 6 12.27 12.62 5.04
C GLU A 6 11.23 13.74 5.18
N HIS A 7 10.39 13.95 4.15
CA HIS A 7 9.38 15.00 4.17
C HIS A 7 8.20 14.69 5.11
N PHE A 8 7.99 13.41 5.46
CA PHE A 8 6.86 12.98 6.27
C PHE A 8 7.11 13.21 7.76
N GLU A 9 6.10 13.76 8.43
CA GLU A 9 6.11 14.09 9.86
C GLU A 9 4.95 13.40 10.56
N ASP A 10 5.25 12.91 11.77
CA ASP A 10 4.29 12.27 12.67
C ASP A 10 3.53 13.36 13.43
N GLY A 11 2.37 13.72 12.89
CA GLY A 11 1.50 14.76 13.41
C GLY A 11 0.25 14.91 12.54
N ASP A 12 -0.80 15.54 13.07
CA ASP A 12 -2.10 15.65 12.40
C ASP A 12 -2.06 16.60 11.19
N GLU A 13 -1.17 17.57 11.18
CA GLU A 13 -1.04 18.54 10.09
C GLU A 13 -0.40 17.90 8.84
N ASN A 14 -1.03 18.09 7.69
CA ASN A 14 -0.54 17.58 6.41
C ASN A 14 0.15 18.69 5.62
N LYS A 15 1.35 18.41 5.12
CA LYS A 15 2.08 19.33 4.25
C LYS A 15 1.47 19.31 2.85
N LEU A 16 1.44 20.47 2.18
CA LEU A 16 0.94 20.59 0.81
C LEU A 16 1.64 19.65 -0.18
N ILE A 17 2.93 19.38 0.05
CA ILE A 17 3.72 18.46 -0.79
C ILE A 17 3.20 17.01 -0.73
N TYR A 18 2.49 16.61 0.33
CA TYR A 18 1.95 15.25 0.45
C TYR A 18 0.94 14.96 -0.66
N THR A 19 0.13 15.93 -1.07
CA THR A 19 -0.81 15.76 -2.19
C THR A 19 -0.07 15.49 -3.51
N THR A 20 1.03 16.20 -3.76
CA THR A 20 1.84 15.98 -4.96
C THR A 20 2.47 14.57 -4.96
N ILE A 21 3.04 14.16 -3.83
CA ILE A 21 3.66 12.84 -3.69
C ILE A 21 2.60 11.73 -3.79
N PHE A 22 1.43 11.93 -3.20
CA PHE A 22 0.33 10.96 -3.25
C PHE A 22 -0.18 10.75 -4.68
N ASN A 23 -0.31 11.84 -5.46
CA ASN A 23 -0.68 11.72 -6.87
C ASN A 23 0.40 11.02 -7.70
N GLU A 24 1.69 11.28 -7.45
CA GLU A 24 2.80 10.55 -8.09
C GLU A 24 2.73 9.05 -7.76
N TYR A 25 2.47 8.71 -6.50
CA TYR A 25 2.30 7.34 -6.03
C TYR A 25 1.11 6.62 -6.68
N ASN A 26 -0.07 7.26 -6.70
CA ASN A 26 -1.27 6.68 -7.33
C ASN A 26 -1.03 6.41 -8.81
N ASN A 27 -0.45 7.38 -9.54
CA ASN A 27 -0.13 7.20 -10.94
C ASN A 27 0.83 6.02 -11.16
N GLU A 28 1.88 5.87 -10.34
CA GLU A 28 2.82 4.76 -10.46
C GLU A 28 2.17 3.40 -10.19
N ILE A 29 1.32 3.30 -9.17
CA ILE A 29 0.59 2.06 -8.85
C ILE A 29 -0.43 1.71 -9.93
N GLU A 30 -1.25 2.67 -10.35
CA GLU A 30 -2.26 2.50 -11.40
C GLU A 30 -1.59 2.03 -12.69
N ASP A 31 -0.51 2.69 -13.11
CA ASP A 31 0.30 2.29 -14.26
C ASP A 31 0.84 0.86 -14.12
N HIS A 32 1.32 0.49 -12.92
CA HIS A 32 1.88 -0.83 -12.68
C HIS A 32 0.82 -1.92 -12.80
N ILE A 33 -0.32 -1.72 -12.14
CA ILE A 33 -1.46 -2.66 -12.16
C ILE A 33 -1.99 -2.78 -13.58
N GLU A 34 -2.21 -1.66 -14.26
CA GLU A 34 -2.72 -1.64 -15.63
C GLU A 34 -1.78 -2.39 -16.58
N LYS A 35 -0.48 -2.09 -16.55
CA LYS A 35 0.51 -2.78 -17.38
C LYS A 35 0.43 -4.27 -17.12
N LYS A 36 0.42 -4.73 -15.86
CA LYS A 36 0.37 -6.17 -15.52
C LYS A 36 -0.92 -6.84 -15.97
N LEU A 37 -2.07 -6.19 -15.81
CA LEU A 37 -3.37 -6.77 -16.17
C LEU A 37 -3.59 -6.79 -17.68
N ARG A 38 -3.09 -5.80 -18.42
CA ARG A 38 -3.12 -5.78 -19.89
C ARG A 38 -2.42 -6.99 -20.53
N HIS A 39 -1.45 -7.61 -19.85
CA HIS A 39 -0.82 -8.85 -20.35
C HIS A 39 -1.78 -10.05 -20.31
N LYS A 40 -2.83 -10.02 -19.49
CA LYS A 40 -3.80 -11.11 -19.33
C LYS A 40 -5.17 -10.78 -19.92
N VAL A 41 -5.56 -9.51 -19.88
CA VAL A 41 -6.84 -9.00 -20.38
C VAL A 41 -6.52 -7.90 -21.39
N PRO A 42 -6.55 -8.20 -22.70
CA PRO A 42 -6.43 -7.19 -23.74
C PRO A 42 -7.46 -6.08 -23.51
N ASP A 43 -7.07 -4.83 -23.77
CA ASP A 43 -7.90 -3.63 -23.57
C ASP A 43 -8.32 -3.33 -22.13
N PHE A 44 -7.64 -3.91 -21.13
CA PHE A 44 -7.83 -3.51 -19.74
C PHE A 44 -7.54 -2.01 -19.54
N CYS A 45 -8.48 -1.32 -18.89
CA CYS A 45 -8.42 0.11 -18.56
C CYS A 45 -8.54 0.29 -17.05
N MET A 46 -7.54 0.91 -16.43
CA MET A 46 -7.52 1.10 -14.97
C MET A 46 -8.65 2.00 -14.48
N ASN A 47 -8.95 3.09 -15.21
CA ASN A 47 -10.02 4.02 -14.82
C ASN A 47 -11.38 3.32 -14.74
N SER A 48 -11.73 2.55 -15.77
CA SER A 48 -12.97 1.77 -15.79
C SER A 48 -12.98 0.69 -14.71
N PHE A 49 -11.83 0.11 -14.39
CA PHE A 49 -11.72 -0.86 -13.30
C PHE A 49 -11.98 -0.23 -11.93
N ILE A 50 -11.40 0.94 -11.63
CA ILE A 50 -11.60 1.69 -10.39
C ILE A 50 -13.07 2.10 -10.24
N GLU A 51 -13.70 2.63 -11.31
CA GLU A 51 -15.13 2.97 -11.29
C GLU A 51 -15.99 1.76 -10.91
N ASN A 52 -15.73 0.61 -11.54
CA ASN A 52 -16.44 -0.62 -11.21
C ASN A 52 -16.18 -1.09 -9.77
N LEU A 53 -14.94 -0.95 -9.29
CA LEU A 53 -14.55 -1.28 -7.92
C LEU A 53 -15.35 -0.47 -6.89
N VAL A 54 -15.51 0.83 -7.13
CA VAL A 54 -16.27 1.74 -6.25
C VAL A 54 -17.76 1.43 -6.31
N CYS A 55 -18.32 1.23 -7.51
CA CYS A 55 -19.75 0.91 -7.67
C CYS A 55 -20.15 -0.39 -6.99
N HIS A 56 -19.27 -1.39 -6.97
CA HIS A 56 -19.54 -2.71 -6.39
C HIS A 56 -18.89 -2.88 -5.01
N LYS A 57 -18.48 -1.80 -4.34
CA LYS A 57 -17.75 -1.86 -3.06
C LYS A 57 -18.48 -2.68 -1.98
N GLN A 58 -19.81 -2.74 -2.02
CA GLN A 58 -20.60 -3.53 -1.06
C GLN A 58 -20.75 -5.01 -1.45
N ASP A 59 -20.56 -5.33 -2.73
CA ASP A 59 -20.73 -6.70 -3.27
C ASP A 59 -19.39 -7.42 -3.40
N LEU A 60 -18.28 -6.68 -3.42
CA LEU A 60 -16.92 -7.20 -3.51
C LEU A 60 -16.42 -7.59 -2.11
N GLU A 61 -16.75 -8.79 -1.67
CA GLU A 61 -16.19 -9.40 -0.45
C GLU A 61 -14.81 -10.00 -0.76
N GLY A 62 -13.77 -9.54 -0.06
CA GLY A 62 -12.45 -10.18 -0.10
C GLY A 62 -11.28 -9.26 0.24
N GLU A 63 -10.31 -9.82 0.97
CA GLU A 63 -9.07 -9.16 1.41
C GLU A 63 -8.32 -8.46 0.26
N VAL A 64 -8.36 -9.04 -0.95
CA VAL A 64 -7.70 -8.46 -2.13
C VAL A 64 -8.31 -7.10 -2.51
N PHE A 65 -9.64 -6.96 -2.44
CA PHE A 65 -10.30 -5.69 -2.78
C PHE A 65 -10.10 -4.65 -1.68
N GLU A 66 -10.13 -5.05 -0.42
CA GLU A 66 -9.74 -4.19 0.71
C GLU A 66 -8.32 -3.66 0.54
N MET A 67 -7.37 -4.55 0.19
CA MET A 67 -5.99 -4.17 -0.12
C MET A 67 -5.89 -3.22 -1.32
N LEU A 68 -6.73 -3.35 -2.35
CA LEU A 68 -6.75 -2.40 -3.46
C LEU A 68 -7.26 -1.01 -3.02
N PHE A 69 -8.23 -0.96 -2.11
CA PHE A 69 -8.74 0.32 -1.59
C PHE A 69 -7.70 1.06 -0.74
N THR A 70 -6.82 0.36 -0.02
CA THR A 70 -5.77 1.02 0.78
C THR A 70 -4.78 1.79 -0.07
N PHE A 71 -4.56 1.42 -1.34
CA PHE A 71 -3.72 2.20 -2.26
C PHE A 71 -4.31 3.59 -2.54
N SER A 72 -5.62 3.74 -2.55
CA SER A 72 -6.30 5.03 -2.73
C SER A 72 -6.55 5.80 -1.43
N ASP A 73 -6.19 5.23 -0.28
CA ASP A 73 -6.37 5.84 1.02
C ASP A 73 -5.15 6.67 1.42
N PHE A 74 -5.36 7.98 1.56
CA PHE A 74 -4.30 8.89 1.97
C PHE A 74 -3.77 8.62 3.38
N LEU A 75 -4.61 8.18 4.32
CA LEU A 75 -4.19 7.89 5.69
C LEU A 75 -3.27 6.68 5.71
N ALA A 76 -3.67 5.57 5.08
CA ALA A 76 -2.83 4.39 4.94
C ALA A 76 -1.52 4.70 4.22
N PHE A 77 -1.57 5.52 3.17
CA PHE A 77 -0.39 6.01 2.47
C PHE A 77 0.56 6.79 3.38
N LYS A 78 0.04 7.70 4.20
CA LYS A 78 0.85 8.49 5.15
C LYS A 78 1.48 7.58 6.20
N GLU A 79 0.70 6.67 6.79
CA GLU A 79 1.19 5.69 7.76
C GLU A 79 2.33 4.85 7.18
N MET A 80 2.17 4.33 5.97
CA MET A 80 3.23 3.58 5.26
C MET A 80 4.53 4.39 5.14
N PHE A 81 4.47 5.69 4.84
CA PHE A 81 5.65 6.54 4.78
C PHE A 81 6.28 6.79 6.16
N LEU A 82 5.47 6.93 7.20
CA LEU A 82 5.94 7.10 8.59
C LEU A 82 6.60 5.82 9.11
N GLU A 83 6.01 4.65 8.84
CA GLU A 83 6.61 3.35 9.15
C GLU A 83 7.94 3.18 8.44
N TYR A 84 8.00 3.52 7.15
CA TYR A 84 9.23 3.46 6.37
C TYR A 84 10.31 4.41 6.92
N LYS A 85 9.93 5.61 7.34
CA LYS A 85 10.83 6.56 8.02
C LYS A 85 11.34 5.99 9.35
N ASN A 86 10.46 5.44 10.18
CA ASN A 86 10.84 4.81 11.44
C ASN A 86 11.80 3.63 11.23
N MET A 87 11.58 2.82 10.18
CA MET A 87 12.49 1.76 9.78
C MET A 87 13.87 2.31 9.40
N LYS A 88 13.93 3.41 8.63
CA LYS A 88 15.20 4.06 8.23
C LYS A 88 15.94 4.68 9.42
N GLU A 89 15.21 5.21 10.39
CA GLU A 89 15.77 5.80 11.61
C GLU A 89 16.09 4.76 12.70
N GLY A 90 15.85 3.47 12.45
CA GLY A 90 16.09 2.41 13.42
C GLY A 90 15.13 2.41 14.61
N ARG A 91 13.96 3.04 14.45
CA ARG A 91 12.86 3.12 15.44
C ARG A 91 11.81 2.03 15.25
N SER A 92 11.92 1.22 14.21
CA SER A 92 11.03 0.07 13.98
C SER A 92 11.28 -1.03 15.02
N ILE A 93 10.21 -1.69 15.46
CA ILE A 93 10.27 -2.77 16.45
C ILE A 93 10.92 -3.99 15.81
N ASP A 94 12.06 -4.42 16.33
CA ASP A 94 12.72 -5.66 15.91
C ASP A 94 12.07 -6.87 16.60
N LEU A 95 11.11 -7.50 15.93
CA LEU A 95 10.42 -8.70 16.41
C LEU A 95 11.22 -9.99 16.17
N SER A 96 12.44 -9.91 15.63
CA SER A 96 13.25 -11.10 15.32
C SER A 96 13.58 -11.93 16.56
N GLN A 97 13.56 -11.32 17.75
CA GLN A 97 13.78 -12.00 19.03
C GLN A 97 12.48 -12.49 19.70
N ASP A 98 11.33 -11.94 19.30
CA ASP A 98 10.02 -12.24 19.92
C ASP A 98 9.26 -13.36 19.19
N ILE A 99 9.65 -13.68 17.95
CA ILE A 99 9.03 -14.75 17.15
C ILE A 99 10.00 -15.91 16.98
N VAL A 100 9.78 -16.99 17.75
CA VAL A 100 10.53 -18.25 17.61
C VAL A 100 9.78 -19.19 16.67
N VAL A 101 10.36 -19.48 15.51
CA VAL A 101 9.87 -20.52 14.59
C VAL A 101 10.55 -21.84 14.94
N THR A 102 9.82 -22.75 15.58
CA THR A 102 10.26 -24.14 15.81
C THR A 102 9.54 -25.12 14.90
N SER A 103 10.29 -26.04 14.29
CA SER A 103 9.74 -27.09 13.45
C SER A 103 8.86 -28.05 14.25
N LEU A 104 7.70 -28.42 13.71
CA LEU A 104 6.84 -29.45 14.29
C LEU A 104 7.45 -30.84 14.06
N SER A 105 8.07 -31.43 15.08
CA SER A 105 8.52 -32.82 15.02
C SER A 105 7.33 -33.76 15.17
N ARG A 106 7.05 -34.58 14.15
CA ARG A 106 6.04 -35.64 14.20
C ARG A 106 6.56 -36.79 15.06
N SER A 107 5.98 -37.00 16.24
CA SER A 107 6.24 -38.18 17.05
C SER A 107 5.61 -39.40 16.36
N ASN A 108 6.42 -40.45 16.11
CA ASN A 108 5.98 -41.74 15.58
C ASN A 108 5.09 -42.50 16.58
#